data_AF-A0A1M5YNA2-F1
#
_entry.id   AF-A0A1M5YNA2-F1
#
_cell.length_a   1.000
_cell.length_b   1.000
_cell.length_c   1.000
_cell.angle_alpha   90.00
_cell.angle_beta   90.00
_cell.angle_gamma   90.00
#
_symmetry.space_group_name_H-M   'P 1'
#
loop_
_entity.id
_entity.type
_entity.pdbx_description
1 polymer ?
#
loop_
_entity_poly.entity_id
_entity_poly.type
_entity_poly.pdbx_seq_one_letter_code
_entity_poly.pdbx_strand_id
1 'polypeptide(L)'
;MNNNTTSNSVAIGDEYKSFTITLAMVDAMPVILFAATCVVIGLIFNNLIFTIGAALTILGGICKVLWKLLIAAIHKDVHFLNRPLFIVLMPIGFLLMILSVIIRGSSINWANVLSSVFSFPSIIFFVLGILGLTAMTIFFKKHDKTDVRNNWIEQLTNCFAQAMFLVGVIITCR
;
A
#
# COMPACT_ATOMS: atom_id res chain seq x y z
N MET A 1 41.41 4.67 28.31
CA MET A 1 40.43 3.70 27.77
C MET A 1 39.02 4.24 28.06
N ASN A 2 38.06 4.05 27.14
CA ASN A 2 36.64 4.49 27.17
C ASN A 2 36.21 5.81 26.49
N ASN A 3 36.67 6.09 25.26
CA ASN A 3 35.98 7.04 24.37
C ASN A 3 35.22 6.36 23.19
N ASN A 4 35.28 5.03 23.07
CA ASN A 4 34.68 4.30 21.93
C ASN A 4 33.25 3.78 22.19
N THR A 5 32.74 3.87 23.42
CA THR A 5 31.43 3.30 23.79
C THR A 5 30.28 4.29 23.61
N THR A 6 30.54 5.60 23.79
CA THR A 6 29.55 6.68 23.60
C THR A 6 29.33 7.05 22.14
N SER A 7 30.35 6.92 21.28
CA SER A 7 30.18 7.12 19.84
C SER A 7 29.34 6.03 19.19
N ASN A 8 29.48 4.78 19.64
CA ASN A 8 28.74 3.65 19.10
C ASN A 8 27.27 3.65 19.53
N SER A 9 26.93 4.05 20.76
CA SER A 9 25.53 4.09 21.20
C SER A 9 24.73 5.23 20.56
N VAL A 10 25.36 6.38 20.27
CA VAL A 10 24.74 7.48 19.52
C VAL A 10 24.59 7.14 18.03
N ALA A 11 25.62 6.54 17.41
CA ALA A 11 25.57 6.12 16.00
C ALA A 11 24.51 5.03 15.75
N ILE A 12 24.39 4.06 16.67
CA ILE A 12 23.37 3.02 16.60
C ILE A 12 21.96 3.62 16.76
N GLY A 13 21.78 4.59 17.67
CA GLY A 13 20.50 5.28 17.86
C GLY A 13 20.04 6.08 16.63
N ASP A 14 20.97 6.75 15.94
CA ASP A 14 20.69 7.51 14.72
C ASP A 14 20.46 6.62 13.49
N GLU A 15 21.13 5.45 13.42
CA GLU A 15 20.88 4.44 12.39
C GLU A 15 19.45 3.89 12.50
N TYR A 16 19.00 3.49 13.70
CA TYR A 16 17.62 3.02 13.93
C TYR A 16 16.56 4.11 13.71
N LYS A 17 16.86 5.38 14.04
CA LYS A 17 15.99 6.53 13.74
C LYS A 17 15.82 6.75 12.24
N SER A 18 16.94 6.82 11.51
CA SER A 18 16.97 7.00 10.07
C SER A 18 16.28 5.84 9.35
N PHE A 19 16.46 4.64 9.88
CA PHE A 19 15.81 3.44 9.38
C PHE A 19 14.28 3.51 9.49
N THR A 20 13.76 4.00 10.61
CA THR A 20 12.31 4.13 10.82
C THR A 20 11.68 5.18 9.90
N ILE A 21 12.35 6.32 9.69
CA ILE A 21 11.90 7.36 8.73
C ILE A 21 11.89 6.81 7.30
N THR A 22 12.97 6.15 6.90
CA THR A 22 13.10 5.57 5.55
C THR A 22 12.02 4.52 5.33
N LEU A 23 11.74 3.69 6.33
CA LEU A 23 10.66 2.69 6.27
C LEU A 23 9.28 3.35 6.10
N ALA A 24 9.02 4.50 6.73
CA ALA A 24 7.78 5.26 6.52
C ALA A 24 7.66 5.80 5.08
N MET A 25 8.76 6.28 4.50
CA MET A 25 8.77 6.76 3.11
C MET A 25 8.55 5.62 2.11
N VAL A 26 9.17 4.45 2.34
CA VAL A 26 8.97 3.26 1.50
C VAL A 26 7.51 2.77 1.58
N ASP A 27 6.85 2.91 2.73
CA ASP A 27 5.41 2.66 2.89
C ASP A 27 4.52 3.67 2.13
N ALA A 28 4.99 4.90 1.90
CA ALA A 28 4.21 5.91 1.17
C ALA A 28 4.11 5.62 -0.33
N MET A 29 5.12 4.99 -0.90
CA MET A 29 5.17 4.61 -2.32
C MET A 29 3.97 3.75 -2.76
N PRO A 30 3.65 2.61 -2.14
CA PRO A 30 2.49 1.82 -2.53
C PRO A 30 1.17 2.59 -2.35
N VAL A 31 1.06 3.48 -1.36
CA VAL A 31 -0.16 4.30 -1.17
C VAL A 31 -0.35 5.29 -2.33
N ILE A 32 0.73 5.93 -2.78
CA ILE A 32 0.69 6.87 -3.91
C ILE A 32 0.36 6.13 -5.22
N LEU A 33 0.99 4.97 -5.45
CA LEU A 33 0.74 4.13 -6.63
C LEU A 33 -0.70 3.60 -6.65
N PHE A 34 -1.22 3.18 -5.49
CA PHE A 34 -2.61 2.78 -5.34
C PHE A 34 -3.55 3.97 -5.61
N ALA A 35 -3.25 5.15 -5.07
CA ALA A 35 -4.05 6.35 -5.31
C ALA A 35 -4.10 6.70 -6.81
N ALA A 36 -2.97 6.65 -7.52
CA ALA A 36 -2.93 6.86 -8.96
C ALA A 36 -3.79 5.81 -9.71
N THR A 37 -3.74 4.55 -9.29
CA THR A 37 -4.56 3.46 -9.86
C THR A 37 -6.05 3.76 -9.68
N CYS A 38 -6.46 4.16 -8.47
CA CYS A 38 -7.83 4.56 -8.16
C CYS A 38 -8.29 5.78 -8.97
N VAL A 39 -7.43 6.76 -9.22
CA VAL A 39 -7.75 7.92 -10.06
C VAL A 39 -8.04 7.47 -11.50
N VAL A 40 -7.18 6.64 -12.09
CA VAL A 40 -7.40 6.14 -13.46
C VAL A 40 -8.70 5.35 -13.56
N ILE A 41 -8.95 4.43 -12.63
CA ILE A 41 -10.20 3.65 -12.59
C ILE A 41 -11.40 4.58 -12.34
N GLY A 42 -11.28 5.54 -11.43
CA GLY A 42 -12.34 6.46 -11.05
C GLY A 42 -12.78 7.39 -12.18
N LEU A 43 -11.85 7.83 -13.03
CA LEU A 43 -12.15 8.64 -14.22
C LEU A 43 -13.00 7.88 -15.24
N ILE A 44 -12.82 6.57 -15.35
CA ILE A 44 -13.54 5.71 -16.30
C ILE A 44 -14.85 5.22 -15.69
N PHE A 45 -14.80 4.80 -14.43
CA PHE A 45 -15.93 4.21 -13.74
C PHE A 45 -16.94 5.25 -13.26
N ASN A 46 -16.52 6.51 -13.04
CA ASN A 46 -17.33 7.67 -12.67
C ASN A 46 -18.45 7.32 -11.66
N ASN A 47 -18.06 6.76 -10.51
CA ASN A 47 -18.99 6.30 -9.48
C ASN A 47 -18.62 6.89 -8.11
N LEU A 48 -19.61 7.45 -7.42
CA LEU A 48 -19.41 8.08 -6.12
C LEU A 48 -19.01 7.09 -5.02
N ILE A 49 -19.64 5.91 -4.98
CA ILE A 49 -19.35 4.88 -3.96
C ILE A 49 -17.91 4.38 -4.12
N PHE A 50 -17.46 4.18 -5.37
CA PHE A 50 -16.06 3.85 -5.66
C PHE A 50 -15.11 4.94 -5.17
N THR A 51 -15.43 6.21 -5.48
CA THR A 51 -14.59 7.36 -5.11
C THR A 51 -14.47 7.51 -3.59
N ILE A 52 -15.59 7.32 -2.86
CA ILE A 52 -15.59 7.32 -1.39
C ILE A 52 -14.74 6.15 -0.87
N GLY A 53 -14.93 4.94 -1.40
CA GLY A 53 -14.13 3.77 -1.02
C GLY A 53 -12.63 3.98 -1.23
N ALA A 54 -12.25 4.49 -2.40
CA ALA A 54 -10.87 4.85 -2.74
C ALA A 54 -10.31 5.90 -1.77
N ALA A 55 -11.05 6.98 -1.52
CA ALA A 55 -10.64 8.03 -0.59
C ALA A 55 -10.39 7.50 0.83
N LEU A 56 -11.27 6.63 1.33
CA LEU A 56 -11.11 5.99 2.64
C LEU A 56 -9.87 5.10 2.69
N THR A 57 -9.63 4.28 1.66
CA THR A 57 -8.43 3.43 1.60
C THR A 57 -7.14 4.25 1.53
N ILE A 58 -7.11 5.31 0.71
CA ILE A 58 -5.96 6.22 0.60
C ILE A 58 -5.71 6.92 1.93
N LEU A 59 -6.76 7.45 2.57
CA LEU A 59 -6.65 8.11 3.87
C LEU A 59 -6.10 7.15 4.93
N GLY A 60 -6.58 5.90 4.97
CA GLY A 60 -6.04 4.87 5.85
C GLY A 60 -4.55 4.58 5.58
N GLY A 61 -4.13 4.56 4.32
CA GLY A 61 -2.73 4.40 3.92
C GLY A 61 -1.86 5.58 4.37
N ILE A 62 -2.33 6.81 4.19
CA ILE A 62 -1.64 8.02 4.66
C ILE A 62 -1.52 8.00 6.19
N CYS A 63 -2.59 7.65 6.91
CA CYS A 63 -2.55 7.52 8.37
C CYS A 63 -1.51 6.47 8.83
N LYS A 64 -1.38 5.33 8.12
CA LYS A 64 -0.35 4.32 8.40
C LYS A 64 1.07 4.89 8.25
N VAL A 65 1.33 5.63 7.17
CA VAL A 65 2.62 6.28 6.91
C VAL A 65 2.93 7.33 7.97
N LEU A 66 1.95 8.20 8.27
CA LEU A 66 2.08 9.25 9.28
C LEU A 66 2.35 8.67 10.67
N TRP A 67 1.71 7.55 11.01
CA TRP A 67 1.98 6.88 12.28
C TRP A 67 3.45 6.41 12.39
N LYS A 68 3.99 5.77 11.35
CA LYS A 68 5.41 5.36 11.32
C LYS A 68 6.35 6.57 11.44
N LEU A 69 6.02 7.67 10.77
CA LEU A 69 6.78 8.92 10.85
C LEU A 69 6.72 9.54 12.26
N LEU A 70 5.55 9.51 12.91
CA LEU A 70 5.35 10.03 14.26
C LEU A 70 6.15 9.25 15.31
N ILE A 71 6.19 7.91 15.20
CA ILE A 71 7.04 7.06 16.04
C ILE A 71 8.51 7.42 15.85
N ALA A 72 8.94 7.58 14.60
CA ALA A 72 10.34 7.92 14.30
C ALA A 72 10.76 9.29 14.86
N ALA A 73 9.84 10.25 14.86
CA ALA A 73 10.11 11.62 15.27
C ALA A 73 9.98 11.85 16.80
N ILE A 74 8.95 11.28 17.44
CA ILE A 74 8.56 11.62 18.82
C ILE A 74 8.85 10.47 19.81
N HIS A 75 9.15 9.26 19.33
CA HIS A 75 9.31 8.04 20.16
C HIS A 75 8.15 7.76 21.12
N LYS A 76 7.00 8.39 20.90
CA LYS A 76 5.76 8.14 21.65
C LYS A 76 4.83 7.33 20.79
N ASP A 77 4.50 6.14 21.27
CA ASP A 77 3.51 5.29 20.63
C ASP A 77 2.11 5.78 21.02
N VAL A 78 1.51 6.63 20.18
CA VAL A 78 0.16 7.15 20.43
C VAL A 78 -0.85 6.08 20.02
N HIS A 79 -1.09 5.12 20.94
CA HIS A 79 -1.91 3.92 20.71
C HIS A 79 -3.32 4.21 20.14
N PHE A 80 -3.86 5.40 20.39
CA PHE A 80 -5.19 5.84 19.98
C PHE A 80 -5.29 6.24 18.49
N LEU A 81 -4.20 6.67 17.86
CA LEU A 81 -4.16 6.95 16.41
C LEU A 81 -3.94 5.66 15.59
N ASN A 82 -3.68 4.52 16.26
CA ASN A 82 -2.76 3.49 15.78
C ASN A 82 -3.33 2.06 15.60
N ARG A 83 -4.60 1.78 15.87
CA ARG A 83 -5.11 0.40 15.59
C ARG A 83 -6.44 0.37 14.88
N PRO A 84 -7.49 1.04 15.35
CA PRO A 84 -8.78 0.95 14.66
C PRO A 84 -8.76 1.72 13.34
N LEU A 85 -8.12 2.90 13.26
CA LEU A 85 -8.28 3.77 12.09
C LEU A 85 -7.72 3.15 10.79
N PHE A 86 -6.44 2.76 10.68
CA PHE A 86 -5.96 2.18 9.42
C PHE A 86 -6.38 0.70 9.21
N ILE A 87 -6.50 -0.10 10.28
CA ILE A 87 -6.91 -1.52 10.18
C ILE A 87 -8.37 -1.63 9.75
N VAL A 88 -9.22 -0.68 10.11
CA VAL A 88 -10.65 -0.71 9.76
C VAL A 88 -10.93 0.14 8.51
N LEU A 89 -10.32 1.31 8.36
CA LEU A 89 -10.60 2.22 7.24
C LEU A 89 -10.10 1.68 5.90
N MET A 90 -8.93 1.04 5.84
CA MET A 90 -8.42 0.49 4.57
C MET A 90 -9.30 -0.66 4.06
N PRO A 91 -9.66 -1.69 4.86
CA PRO A 91 -10.56 -2.75 4.42
C PRO A 91 -11.98 -2.24 4.15
N ILE A 92 -12.53 -1.32 4.95
CA ILE A 92 -13.86 -0.75 4.67
C ILE A 92 -13.85 -0.01 3.32
N GLY A 93 -12.84 0.82 3.07
CA GLY A 93 -12.72 1.51 1.78
C GLY A 93 -12.60 0.53 0.62
N PHE A 94 -11.83 -0.54 0.79
CA PHE A 94 -11.68 -1.59 -0.22
C PHE A 94 -12.97 -2.37 -0.48
N LEU A 95 -13.70 -2.71 0.58
CA LEU A 95 -15.01 -3.34 0.49
C LEU A 95 -16.03 -2.43 -0.21
N LEU A 96 -16.01 -1.12 0.06
CA LEU A 96 -16.85 -0.16 -0.65
C LEU A 96 -16.52 -0.06 -2.14
N MET A 97 -15.23 -0.11 -2.50
CA MET A 97 -14.82 -0.21 -3.91
C MET A 97 -15.36 -1.48 -4.56
N ILE A 98 -15.23 -2.65 -3.93
CA ILE A 98 -15.80 -3.90 -4.44
C ILE A 98 -17.33 -3.78 -4.57
N LEU A 99 -18.00 -3.26 -3.55
CA LEU A 99 -19.45 -3.10 -3.54
C LEU A 99 -19.91 -2.17 -4.67
N SER A 100 -19.18 -1.10 -4.94
CA SER A 100 -19.48 -0.19 -6.05
C SER A 100 -19.42 -0.90 -7.42
N VAL A 101 -18.44 -1.79 -7.60
CA VAL A 101 -18.27 -2.62 -8.80
C VAL A 101 -19.39 -3.64 -8.91
N ILE A 102 -19.86 -4.22 -7.80
CA ILE A 102 -21.00 -5.16 -7.80
C ILE A 102 -22.30 -4.44 -8.15
N ILE A 103 -22.60 -3.30 -7.49
CA ILE A 103 -23.84 -2.54 -7.69
C ILE A 103 -23.95 -2.04 -9.12
N ARG A 104 -22.85 -1.53 -9.68
CA ARG A 104 -22.83 -0.96 -11.03
C ARG A 104 -22.36 -1.94 -12.10
N GLY A 105 -21.99 -3.16 -11.70
CA GLY A 105 -21.45 -4.20 -12.57
C GLY A 105 -22.40 -4.58 -13.70
N SER A 106 -23.71 -4.51 -13.48
CA SER A 106 -24.71 -4.79 -14.54
C SER A 106 -24.65 -3.82 -15.72
N SER A 107 -24.13 -2.61 -15.51
CA SER A 107 -23.96 -1.60 -16.56
C SER A 107 -22.58 -1.65 -17.24
N ILE A 108 -21.67 -2.49 -16.75
CA ILE A 108 -20.32 -2.64 -17.29
C ILE A 108 -20.32 -3.75 -18.33
N ASN A 109 -19.72 -3.50 -19.50
CA ASN A 109 -19.44 -4.57 -20.45
C ASN A 109 -18.24 -5.40 -19.98
N TRP A 110 -18.52 -6.42 -19.16
CA TRP A 110 -17.50 -7.30 -18.59
C TRP A 110 -16.69 -8.05 -19.63
N ALA A 111 -17.26 -8.36 -20.79
CA ALA A 111 -16.52 -9.03 -21.87
C ALA A 111 -15.39 -8.13 -22.37
N ASN A 112 -15.66 -6.84 -22.57
CA ASN A 112 -14.64 -5.88 -22.98
C ASN A 112 -13.60 -5.65 -21.88
N VAL A 113 -14.02 -5.49 -20.62
CA VAL A 113 -13.10 -5.31 -19.50
C VAL A 113 -12.17 -6.52 -19.37
N LEU A 114 -12.71 -7.75 -19.38
CA LEU A 114 -11.90 -8.96 -19.29
C LEU A 114 -10.98 -9.12 -20.49
N SER A 115 -11.47 -8.84 -21.71
CA SER A 115 -10.64 -8.88 -22.92
C SER A 115 -9.46 -7.90 -22.83
N SER A 116 -9.67 -6.68 -22.33
CA SER A 116 -8.61 -5.68 -22.15
C SER A 116 -7.67 -5.97 -20.98
N VAL A 117 -8.12 -6.68 -19.95
CA VAL A 117 -7.28 -7.15 -18.83
C VAL A 117 -6.41 -8.33 -19.25
N PHE A 118 -6.96 -9.26 -20.03
CA PHE A 118 -6.26 -10.45 -20.52
C PHE A 118 -5.47 -10.22 -21.82
N SER A 119 -5.59 -9.04 -22.43
CA SER A 119 -4.80 -8.71 -23.61
C SER A 119 -3.31 -8.55 -23.27
N PHE A 120 -2.46 -8.81 -24.25
CA PHE A 120 -1.03 -8.55 -24.13
C PHE A 120 -0.78 -7.05 -24.41
N PRO A 121 0.02 -6.34 -23.57
CA PRO A 121 0.82 -6.82 -22.46
C PRO A 121 0.16 -6.74 -21.07
N SER A 122 -1.08 -6.24 -20.95
CA SER A 122 -1.78 -6.00 -19.68
C SER A 122 -1.77 -7.21 -18.73
N ILE A 123 -2.02 -8.41 -19.27
CA ILE A 123 -2.07 -9.65 -18.50
C ILE A 123 -0.79 -9.91 -17.69
N ILE A 124 0.38 -9.57 -18.23
CA ILE A 124 1.67 -9.78 -17.55
C ILE A 124 1.72 -8.93 -16.28
N PHE A 125 1.34 -7.67 -16.38
CA PHE A 125 1.37 -6.73 -15.26
C PHE A 125 0.36 -7.11 -14.18
N PHE A 126 -0.86 -7.53 -14.54
CA PHE A 126 -1.83 -8.01 -13.55
C PHE A 126 -1.37 -9.29 -12.86
N VAL A 127 -0.79 -10.24 -13.59
CA VAL A 127 -0.22 -11.47 -13.01
C VAL A 127 0.91 -11.13 -12.03
N LEU A 128 1.86 -10.28 -12.43
CA LEU A 128 2.94 -9.83 -11.55
C LEU A 128 2.44 -9.09 -10.31
N GLY A 129 1.40 -8.25 -10.46
CA GLY A 129 0.73 -7.58 -9.35
C GLY A 129 0.12 -8.56 -8.34
N ILE A 130 -0.62 -9.56 -8.82
CA ILE A 130 -1.24 -10.60 -7.98
C ILE A 130 -0.17 -11.45 -7.28
N LEU A 131 0.89 -11.83 -7.99
CA LEU A 131 2.03 -12.55 -7.41
C LEU A 131 2.69 -11.73 -6.31
N GLY A 132 2.87 -10.42 -6.52
CA GLY A 132 3.39 -9.50 -5.51
C GLY A 132 2.50 -9.44 -4.25
N LEU A 133 1.19 -9.27 -4.40
CA LEU A 133 0.26 -9.25 -3.25
C LEU A 133 0.24 -10.58 -2.49
N THR A 134 0.34 -11.69 -3.22
CA THR A 134 0.37 -13.04 -2.64
C THR A 134 1.67 -13.26 -1.87
N ALA A 135 2.81 -12.88 -2.46
CA ALA A 135 4.12 -12.93 -1.80
C ALA A 135 4.14 -12.07 -0.53
N MET A 136 3.62 -10.84 -0.58
CA MET A 136 3.47 -9.97 0.59
C MET A 136 2.63 -10.63 1.70
N THR A 137 1.52 -11.27 1.34
CA THR A 137 0.64 -11.95 2.32
C THR A 137 1.34 -13.14 2.97
N ILE A 138 2.18 -13.88 2.22
CA ILE A 138 2.98 -14.98 2.75
C ILE A 138 4.07 -14.45 3.69
N PHE A 139 4.78 -13.39 3.28
CA PHE A 139 5.80 -12.74 4.12
C PHE A 139 5.20 -12.23 5.42
N PHE A 140 4.06 -11.54 5.37
CA PHE A 140 3.36 -11.05 6.57
C PHE A 140 2.96 -12.15 7.57
N LYS A 141 2.67 -13.37 7.07
CA LYS A 141 2.33 -14.51 7.93
C LYS A 141 3.56 -15.23 8.47
N LYS A 142 4.66 -15.27 7.72
CA LYS A 142 5.83 -16.10 8.01
C LYS A 142 6.97 -15.34 8.68
N HIS A 143 7.05 -14.03 8.48
CA HIS A 143 8.13 -13.20 9.00
C HIS A 143 7.83 -12.69 10.41
N ASP A 144 8.87 -12.58 11.21
CA ASP A 144 8.81 -11.90 12.50
C ASP A 144 8.66 -10.40 12.28
N LYS A 145 7.60 -9.81 12.86
CA LYS A 145 7.24 -8.39 12.72
C LYS A 145 8.17 -7.47 13.49
N THR A 146 8.93 -8.02 14.43
CA THR A 146 9.95 -7.29 15.19
C THR A 146 11.23 -7.10 14.37
N ASP A 147 11.42 -7.90 13.31
CA ASP A 147 12.55 -7.73 12.40
C ASP A 147 12.26 -6.66 11.34
N VAL A 148 13.13 -5.67 11.42
CA VAL A 148 13.18 -4.48 10.61
C VAL A 148 13.45 -4.80 9.12
N ARG A 149 14.22 -5.85 8.81
CA ARG A 149 14.49 -6.30 7.42
C ARG A 149 13.27 -6.92 6.76
N ASN A 150 12.48 -7.65 7.52
CA ASN A 150 11.26 -8.29 7.02
C ASN A 150 10.22 -7.25 6.62
N ASN A 151 10.09 -6.17 7.40
CA ASN A 151 9.25 -5.04 7.05
C ASN A 151 9.68 -4.38 5.73
N TRP A 152 10.98 -4.27 5.45
CA TRP A 152 11.44 -3.77 4.15
C TRP A 152 11.01 -4.65 3.00
N ILE A 153 11.18 -5.96 3.13
CA ILE A 153 10.80 -6.92 2.09
C ILE A 153 9.29 -6.83 1.81
N GLU A 154 8.46 -6.78 2.85
CA GLU A 154 7.01 -6.64 2.70
C GLU A 154 6.62 -5.36 1.94
N GLN A 155 7.27 -4.24 2.24
CA GLN A 155 6.90 -2.94 1.67
C GLN A 155 7.46 -2.76 0.26
N LEU A 156 8.65 -3.28 -0.02
CA LEU A 156 9.18 -3.34 -1.38
C LEU A 156 8.31 -4.24 -2.27
N THR A 157 7.87 -5.39 -1.74
CA THR A 157 6.97 -6.30 -2.45
C THR A 157 5.61 -5.64 -2.71
N ASN A 158 5.08 -4.89 -1.74
CA ASN A 158 3.85 -4.12 -1.92
C ASN A 158 4.02 -3.00 -2.96
N CYS A 159 5.11 -2.23 -2.89
CA CYS A 159 5.43 -1.19 -3.87
C CYS A 159 5.50 -1.76 -5.29
N PHE A 160 6.21 -2.89 -5.47
CA PHE A 160 6.26 -3.61 -6.74
C PHE A 160 4.85 -4.02 -7.21
N ALA A 161 4.05 -4.64 -6.33
CA ALA A 161 2.69 -5.05 -6.68
C ALA A 161 1.83 -3.86 -7.14
N GLN A 162 1.81 -2.76 -6.39
CA GLN A 162 1.04 -1.56 -6.74
C GLN A 162 1.51 -0.91 -8.04
N ALA A 163 2.83 -0.91 -8.32
CA ALA A 163 3.37 -0.42 -9.58
C ALA A 163 2.89 -1.27 -10.76
N MET A 164 2.90 -2.59 -10.61
CA MET A 164 2.41 -3.51 -11.65
C MET A 164 0.90 -3.33 -11.88
N PHE A 165 0.09 -3.15 -10.83
CA PHE A 165 -1.33 -2.84 -10.99
C PHE A 165 -1.56 -1.52 -11.72
N LEU A 166 -0.82 -0.45 -11.35
CA LEU A 166 -0.94 0.84 -12.01
C LEU A 166 -0.63 0.74 -13.51
N VAL A 167 0.48 0.10 -13.87
CA VAL A 167 0.87 -0.08 -15.27
C VAL A 167 -0.16 -0.94 -16.02
N GLY A 168 -0.61 -2.04 -15.43
CA GLY A 168 -1.66 -2.90 -16.01
C GLY A 168 -2.94 -2.13 -16.29
N VAL A 169 -3.41 -1.33 -15.32
CA VAL A 169 -4.59 -0.47 -15.46
C VAL A 169 -4.39 0.58 -16.56
N ILE A 170 -3.26 1.29 -16.57
CA ILE A 170 -2.99 2.30 -17.62
C ILE A 170 -3.02 1.68 -19.02
N ILE A 171 -2.48 0.48 -19.20
CA ILE A 171 -2.47 -0.19 -20.51
C ILE A 171 -3.88 -0.68 -20.89
N THR A 172 -4.62 -1.28 -19.95
CA THR A 172 -5.99 -1.75 -20.17
C THR A 172 -6.97 -0.62 -20.47
N CYS A 173 -6.73 0.57 -19.94
CA CYS A 173 -7.61 1.72 -20.05
C CYS A 173 -7.31 2.65 -21.24
N ARG A 174 -6.33 2.31 -22.08
CA ARG A 174 -6.04 2.99 -23.35
C ARG A 174 -6.82 2.34 -24.50
#